data_AF-A0A176Y5Q3-F1
#
_entry.id   AF-A0A176Y5Q3-F1
#
_cell.length_a   1.000
_cell.length_b   1.000
_cell.length_c   1.000
_cell.angle_alpha   90.00
_cell.angle_beta   90.00
_cell.angle_gamma   90.00
#
_symmetry.space_group_name_H-M   'P 1'
#
loop_
_entity.id
_entity.type
_entity.pdbx_description
1 polymer ?
#
loop_
_entity_poly.entity_id
_entity_poly.type
_entity_poly.pdbx_seq_one_letter_code
_entity_poly.pdbx_strand_id
1 'polypeptide(L)'
;MRIDAVSIGTKTPHEVNVIIEVPVGGEPIKYEMDKEAGTLVVDRFLYTPMRYPGNYGFIPHTLSDDGDPCDVLIVNTRAIIPGAVMSVRPVGVLFMEDEAGGDEKILAVPSSKLTQRYDKVKSYSDLPDITLQQIQHFFEHYKDLEKGKWVKILRWGGPDDAHKLILQGMDRAKKKKA
;
A
#
# COMPACT_ATOMS: atom_id res chain seq x y z
N MET A 1 -13.37 -13.20 3.77
CA MET A 1 -13.70 -12.45 2.53
C MET A 1 -13.42 -13.34 1.33
N ARG A 2 -14.28 -13.40 0.31
CA ARG A 2 -13.97 -14.11 -0.96
C ARG A 2 -13.12 -13.20 -1.86
N ILE A 3 -11.80 -13.19 -1.67
CA ILE A 3 -10.89 -12.24 -2.37
C ILE A 3 -10.96 -12.40 -3.90
N ASP A 4 -11.12 -13.64 -4.40
CA ASP A 4 -11.33 -13.90 -5.83
C ASP A 4 -12.56 -13.22 -6.43
N ALA A 5 -13.55 -12.86 -5.62
CA ALA A 5 -14.72 -12.11 -6.06
C ALA A 5 -14.51 -10.58 -6.00
N VAL A 6 -13.43 -10.11 -5.37
CA VAL A 6 -13.08 -8.68 -5.33
C VAL A 6 -12.33 -8.34 -6.61
N SER A 7 -12.94 -7.50 -7.46
CA SER A 7 -12.29 -7.00 -8.67
C SER A 7 -11.07 -6.15 -8.32
N ILE A 8 -10.03 -6.20 -9.15
CA ILE A 8 -8.85 -5.31 -9.08
C ILE A 8 -9.22 -3.83 -9.24
N GLY A 9 -10.34 -3.52 -9.89
CA GLY A 9 -10.75 -2.16 -10.25
C GLY A 9 -11.32 -2.12 -11.67
N THR A 10 -12.17 -1.13 -11.96
CA THR A 10 -12.82 -1.01 -13.28
C THR A 10 -12.03 -0.17 -14.28
N LYS A 11 -10.99 0.55 -13.82
CA LYS A 11 -10.16 1.44 -14.65
C LYS A 11 -8.66 1.26 -14.36
N THR A 12 -8.25 0.04 -14.07
CA THR A 12 -6.86 -0.32 -13.80
C THR A 12 -5.95 0.07 -14.99
N PRO A 13 -4.76 0.65 -14.77
CA PRO A 13 -4.12 0.90 -13.47
C PRO A 13 -4.50 2.24 -12.81
N HIS A 14 -5.31 3.07 -13.45
CA HIS A 14 -5.63 4.43 -13.00
C HIS A 14 -6.59 4.50 -11.80
N GLU A 15 -7.42 3.48 -11.63
CA GLU A 15 -8.25 3.28 -10.43
C GLU A 15 -8.23 1.80 -10.06
N VAL A 16 -7.86 1.50 -8.82
CA VAL A 16 -7.75 0.14 -8.28
C VAL A 16 -8.49 0.03 -6.96
N ASN A 17 -8.90 -1.19 -6.62
CA ASN A 17 -9.41 -1.52 -5.30
C ASN A 17 -8.25 -1.95 -4.40
N VAL A 18 -8.25 -1.48 -3.16
CA VAL A 18 -7.30 -1.87 -2.11
C VAL A 18 -8.07 -2.50 -0.96
N ILE A 19 -7.64 -3.68 -0.52
CA ILE A 19 -8.13 -4.33 0.70
C ILE A 19 -7.30 -3.82 1.86
N ILE A 20 -7.93 -3.18 2.84
CA ILE A 20 -7.24 -2.55 3.97
C ILE A 20 -6.84 -3.59 5.00
N GLU A 21 -5.61 -3.51 5.50
CA GLU A 21 -5.07 -4.38 6.56
C GLU A 21 -4.78 -3.59 7.83
N VAL A 22 -4.20 -2.39 7.70
CA VAL A 22 -3.85 -1.54 8.84
C VAL A 22 -4.46 -0.15 8.67
N PRO A 23 -5.24 0.35 9.65
CA PRO A 23 -5.82 1.68 9.57
C PRO A 23 -4.78 2.77 9.85
N VAL A 24 -4.98 3.96 9.28
CA VAL A 24 -4.18 5.15 9.63
C VAL A 24 -4.28 5.43 11.13
N GLY A 25 -3.13 5.66 11.78
CA GLY A 25 -3.08 5.93 13.21
C GLY A 25 -3.53 4.77 14.11
N GLY A 26 -3.69 3.56 13.56
CA GLY A 26 -4.05 2.34 14.30
C GLY A 26 -3.03 1.96 15.36
N GLU A 27 -3.39 0.98 16.19
CA GLU A 27 -2.44 0.38 17.13
C GLU A 27 -1.25 -0.25 16.38
N PRO A 28 -0.05 -0.27 16.99
CA PRO A 28 1.20 -0.69 16.35
C PRO A 28 1.28 -2.21 16.15
N ILE A 29 0.38 -2.74 15.32
CA ILE A 29 0.26 -4.15 14.95
C ILE A 29 0.18 -4.20 13.44
N LYS A 30 1.09 -4.95 12.81
CA LYS A 30 0.96 -5.31 11.41
C LYS A 30 0.03 -6.51 11.31
N TYR A 31 -1.04 -6.33 10.57
CA TYR A 31 -1.90 -7.41 10.11
C TYR A 31 -1.54 -7.73 8.67
N GLU A 32 -1.80 -8.96 8.28
CA GLU A 32 -1.73 -9.40 6.90
C GLU A 32 -2.89 -10.33 6.59
N MET A 33 -3.45 -10.20 5.40
CA MET A 33 -4.52 -11.09 4.95
C MET A 33 -3.94 -12.46 4.60
N ASP A 34 -4.40 -13.50 5.27
CA ASP A 34 -4.31 -14.85 4.74
C ASP A 34 -5.25 -14.93 3.54
N LYS A 35 -4.67 -15.09 2.35
CA LYS A 35 -5.40 -14.97 1.09
C LYS A 35 -6.29 -16.19 0.82
N GLU A 36 -5.93 -17.37 1.33
CA GLU A 36 -6.71 -18.61 1.17
C GLU A 36 -7.88 -18.66 2.17
N ALA A 37 -7.60 -18.36 3.44
CA ALA A 37 -8.62 -18.31 4.48
C ALA A 37 -9.51 -17.05 4.37
N GLY A 38 -9.00 -15.98 3.73
CA GLY A 38 -9.68 -14.71 3.59
C GLY A 38 -9.92 -14.01 4.93
N THR A 39 -8.96 -14.11 5.85
CA THR A 39 -8.98 -13.52 7.19
C THR A 39 -7.70 -12.74 7.47
N LEU A 40 -7.79 -11.70 8.30
CA LEU A 40 -6.61 -11.01 8.80
C LEU A 40 -5.93 -11.86 9.87
N VAL A 41 -4.61 -11.98 9.75
CA VAL A 41 -3.71 -12.65 10.68
C VAL A 41 -2.78 -11.59 11.27
N VAL A 42 -2.50 -11.69 12.56
CA VAL A 42 -1.46 -10.86 13.19
C VAL A 42 -0.11 -11.34 12.67
N ASP A 43 0.57 -10.51 11.88
CA ASP A 43 1.93 -10.80 11.40
C ASP A 43 2.93 -10.52 12.52
N ARG A 44 2.90 -9.29 13.06
CA ARG A 44 3.79 -8.89 14.16
C ARG A 44 3.30 -7.66 14.91
N PHE A 45 3.82 -7.50 16.13
CA PHE A 45 3.73 -6.27 16.90
C PHE A 45 4.92 -5.38 16.55
N LEU A 46 4.67 -4.09 16.33
CA LEU A 46 5.73 -3.10 16.17
C LEU A 46 6.14 -2.59 17.56
N TYR A 47 7.44 -2.58 17.84
CA TYR A 47 7.98 -2.12 19.13
C TYR A 47 8.40 -0.65 19.11
N THR A 48 8.53 -0.06 17.92
CA THR A 48 8.73 1.38 17.77
C THR A 48 7.42 2.10 18.14
N PRO A 49 7.46 3.29 18.77
CA PRO A 49 6.27 4.05 19.12
C PRO A 49 5.71 4.78 17.89
N MET A 50 5.49 4.04 16.80
CA MET A 50 5.11 4.54 15.48
C MET A 50 3.76 3.96 15.06
N ARG A 51 3.04 4.72 14.24
CA ARG A 51 1.75 4.33 13.69
C ARG A 51 1.72 4.66 12.21
N TYR A 52 0.99 3.86 11.43
CA TYR A 52 0.92 4.05 9.99
C TYR A 52 0.38 5.45 9.64
N PRO A 53 1.05 6.21 8.73
CA PRO A 53 0.69 7.58 8.37
C PRO A 53 -0.44 7.66 7.32
N GLY A 54 -0.93 6.51 6.86
CA GLY A 54 -2.07 6.35 5.96
C GLY A 54 -2.74 5.00 6.19
N ASN A 55 -3.86 4.74 5.54
CA ASN A 55 -4.43 3.38 5.57
C ASN A 55 -3.58 2.49 4.66
N TYR A 56 -3.25 1.30 5.12
CA TYR A 56 -2.35 0.38 4.44
C TYR A 56 -3.07 -0.90 4.05
N GLY A 57 -2.69 -1.47 2.92
CA GLY A 57 -3.17 -2.76 2.45
C GLY A 57 -2.65 -3.05 1.06
N PHE A 58 -3.36 -3.88 0.31
CA PHE A 58 -2.86 -4.38 -0.98
C PHE A 58 -3.91 -4.39 -2.09
N ILE A 59 -3.44 -4.44 -3.33
CA ILE A 59 -4.28 -4.60 -4.53
C ILE A 59 -4.49 -6.10 -4.80
N PRO A 60 -5.72 -6.63 -4.79
CA PRO A 60 -5.95 -8.04 -5.09
C PRO A 60 -5.59 -8.37 -6.54
N HIS A 61 -5.20 -9.62 -6.79
CA HIS A 61 -4.82 -10.11 -8.13
C HIS A 61 -3.58 -9.45 -8.72
N THR A 62 -2.67 -9.00 -7.86
CA THR A 62 -1.32 -8.55 -8.23
C THR A 62 -0.27 -9.38 -7.49
N LEU A 63 0.97 -9.33 -7.98
CA LEU A 63 2.12 -10.02 -7.40
C LEU A 63 3.37 -9.17 -7.64
N SER A 64 3.96 -8.61 -6.60
CA SER A 64 5.26 -7.94 -6.60
C SER A 64 6.41 -8.93 -6.75
N ASP A 65 7.64 -8.43 -6.83
CA ASP A 65 8.83 -9.27 -7.06
C ASP A 65 9.24 -10.09 -5.83
N ASP A 66 8.80 -9.69 -4.64
CA ASP A 66 8.92 -10.42 -3.36
C ASP A 66 7.92 -11.59 -3.22
N GLY A 67 6.94 -11.67 -4.13
CA GLY A 67 5.91 -12.71 -4.12
C GLY A 67 4.65 -12.37 -3.33
N ASP A 68 4.53 -11.15 -2.80
CA ASP A 68 3.33 -10.62 -2.17
C ASP A 68 2.52 -9.75 -3.13
N PRO A 69 1.23 -9.47 -2.87
CA PRO A 69 0.47 -8.53 -3.69
C PRO A 69 1.03 -7.10 -3.58
N CYS A 70 0.80 -6.26 -4.59
CA CYS A 70 1.30 -4.89 -4.56
C CYS A 70 0.69 -4.08 -3.41
N ASP A 71 1.57 -3.61 -2.53
CA ASP A 71 1.24 -2.80 -1.35
C ASP A 71 0.86 -1.36 -1.70
N VAL A 72 -0.09 -0.81 -0.95
CA VAL A 72 -0.60 0.54 -1.12
C VAL A 72 -0.76 1.25 0.22
N LEU A 73 -0.18 2.44 0.32
CA LEU A 73 -0.50 3.42 1.36
C LEU A 73 -1.47 4.48 0.81
N ILE A 74 -2.65 4.55 1.41
CA ILE A 74 -3.71 5.49 1.05
C ILE A 74 -3.62 6.73 1.94
N VAL A 75 -3.35 7.88 1.31
CA VAL A 75 -3.05 9.16 1.98
C VAL A 75 -4.34 9.92 2.34
N ASN A 76 -5.23 9.26 3.08
CA ASN A 76 -6.39 9.90 3.70
C ASN A 76 -6.26 9.94 5.23
N THR A 77 -7.00 10.86 5.86
CA THR A 77 -6.81 11.15 7.29
C THR A 77 -7.77 10.40 8.22
N ARG A 78 -8.70 9.61 7.67
CA ARG A 78 -9.71 8.89 8.45
C ARG A 78 -9.38 7.40 8.43
N ALA A 79 -9.37 6.77 9.60
CA ALA A 79 -9.21 5.33 9.75
C ALA A 79 -10.30 4.58 8.98
N ILE A 80 -9.90 3.53 8.27
CA ILE A 80 -10.78 2.62 7.55
C ILE A 80 -10.67 1.25 8.20
N ILE A 81 -11.80 0.60 8.39
CA ILE A 81 -11.87 -0.68 9.09
C ILE A 81 -11.07 -1.74 8.28
N PRO A 82 -10.18 -2.52 8.93
CA PRO A 82 -9.48 -3.62 8.28
C PRO A 82 -10.44 -4.63 7.63
N GLY A 83 -10.09 -5.13 6.45
CA GLY A 83 -10.93 -5.95 5.60
C GLY A 83 -11.95 -5.16 4.77
N ALA A 84 -12.03 -3.83 4.89
CA ALA A 84 -12.80 -3.02 3.94
C ALA A 84 -12.07 -2.94 2.59
N VAL A 85 -12.82 -2.71 1.52
CA VAL A 85 -12.29 -2.44 0.18
C VAL A 85 -12.49 -0.97 -0.16
N MET A 86 -11.44 -0.28 -0.60
CA MET A 86 -11.49 1.11 -1.03
C MET A 86 -11.03 1.26 -2.48
N SER A 87 -11.81 1.95 -3.30
CA SER A 87 -11.38 2.38 -4.63
C SER A 87 -10.48 3.62 -4.50
N VAL A 88 -9.30 3.56 -5.11
CA VAL A 88 -8.24 4.57 -5.00
C VAL A 88 -7.61 4.87 -6.36
N ARG A 89 -7.00 6.04 -6.48
CA ARG A 89 -6.16 6.45 -7.61
C ARG A 89 -4.70 6.46 -7.17
N PRO A 90 -3.82 5.68 -7.82
CA PRO A 90 -2.38 5.78 -7.60
C PRO A 90 -1.88 7.17 -8.03
N VAL A 91 -1.03 7.78 -7.21
CA VAL A 91 -0.44 9.11 -7.45
C VAL A 91 1.08 9.11 -7.36
N GLY A 92 1.68 8.01 -6.92
CA GLY A 92 3.13 7.85 -6.89
C GLY A 92 3.52 6.53 -6.26
N VAL A 93 4.80 6.38 -6.00
CA VAL A 93 5.38 5.21 -5.34
C VAL A 93 6.61 5.64 -4.55
N LEU A 94 6.77 5.08 -3.35
CA LEU A 94 7.98 5.17 -2.58
C LEU A 94 8.84 3.94 -2.90
N PHE A 95 9.96 4.14 -3.58
CA PHE A 95 10.94 3.08 -3.81
C PHE A 95 11.87 2.99 -2.61
N MET A 96 11.99 1.78 -2.07
CA MET A 96 12.86 1.47 -0.95
C MET A 96 13.42 0.04 -1.09
N GLU A 97 14.46 -0.23 -0.33
CA GLU A 97 15.04 -1.56 -0.18
C GLU A 97 15.02 -1.94 1.30
N ASP A 98 14.87 -3.23 1.58
CA ASP A 98 14.97 -3.81 2.91
C ASP A 98 15.87 -5.06 2.91
N GLU A 99 15.90 -5.80 4.01
CA GLU A 99 16.69 -7.02 4.14
C GLU A 99 16.38 -8.12 3.10
N ALA A 100 15.21 -8.09 2.47
CA ALA A 100 14.73 -9.09 1.52
C ALA A 100 14.85 -8.63 0.04
N GLY A 101 15.08 -7.34 -0.23
CA GLY A 101 15.26 -6.82 -1.58
C GLY A 101 14.56 -5.48 -1.79
N GLY A 102 14.02 -5.28 -3.00
CA GLY A 102 13.18 -4.11 -3.29
C GLY A 102 11.81 -4.22 -2.62
N ASP A 103 11.35 -3.13 -2.00
CA ASP A 103 10.15 -3.09 -1.17
C ASP A 103 9.27 -1.86 -1.49
N GLU A 104 8.89 -1.66 -2.75
CA GLU A 104 8.14 -0.48 -3.15
C GLU A 104 6.74 -0.36 -2.52
N LYS A 105 6.36 0.86 -2.13
CA LYS A 105 5.03 1.17 -1.59
C LYS A 105 4.28 2.13 -2.51
N ILE A 106 3.22 1.66 -3.15
CA ILE A 106 2.38 2.52 -4.00
C ILE A 106 1.67 3.54 -3.11
N LEU A 107 1.70 4.79 -3.54
CA LEU A 107 0.98 5.88 -2.88
C LEU A 107 -0.30 6.17 -3.63
N ALA A 108 -1.43 6.19 -2.92
CA ALA A 108 -2.74 6.41 -3.53
C ALA A 108 -3.61 7.38 -2.72
N VAL A 109 -4.62 7.93 -3.38
CA VAL A 109 -5.67 8.75 -2.75
C VAL A 109 -7.04 8.14 -3.05
N PRO A 110 -8.07 8.35 -2.20
CA PRO A 110 -9.43 7.90 -2.52
C PRO A 110 -9.89 8.38 -3.89
N SER A 111 -10.62 7.54 -4.62
CA SER A 111 -11.17 7.92 -5.93
C SER A 111 -12.21 9.03 -5.81
N SER A 112 -12.40 9.78 -6.90
CA SER A 112 -13.33 10.92 -6.95
C SER A 112 -14.79 10.53 -6.70
N LYS A 113 -15.15 9.25 -6.91
CA LYS A 113 -16.47 8.72 -6.55
C LYS A 113 -16.71 8.75 -5.04
N LEU A 114 -15.66 8.57 -4.24
CA LEU A 114 -15.75 8.53 -2.77
C LEU A 114 -15.66 9.92 -2.15
N THR A 115 -14.84 10.80 -2.72
CA THR A 115 -14.65 12.17 -2.21
C THR A 115 -13.97 13.08 -3.23
N GLN A 116 -14.36 14.36 -3.26
CA GLN A 116 -13.73 15.38 -4.10
C GLN A 116 -12.45 15.97 -3.49
N ARG A 117 -12.15 15.67 -2.21
CA ARG A 117 -11.03 16.27 -1.46
C ARG A 117 -9.69 16.12 -2.18
N TYR A 118 -9.51 15.01 -2.90
CA TYR A 118 -8.23 14.65 -3.53
C TYR A 118 -8.24 14.85 -5.05
N ASP A 119 -9.28 15.45 -5.62
CA ASP A 119 -9.43 15.55 -7.10
C ASP A 119 -8.27 16.31 -7.75
N LYS A 120 -7.68 17.27 -7.05
CA LYS A 120 -6.52 18.03 -7.51
C LYS A 120 -5.18 17.33 -7.30
N VAL A 121 -5.14 16.25 -6.52
CA VAL A 121 -3.93 15.44 -6.34
C VAL A 121 -3.81 14.50 -7.54
N LYS A 122 -2.85 14.79 -8.42
CA LYS A 122 -2.51 14.04 -9.63
C LYS A 122 -1.19 13.29 -9.49
N SER A 123 -0.26 13.84 -8.72
CA SER A 123 1.04 13.27 -8.37
C SER A 123 1.24 13.31 -6.85
N TYR A 124 2.12 12.46 -6.32
CA TYR A 124 2.52 12.49 -4.90
C TYR A 124 3.05 13.88 -4.51
N SER A 125 3.70 14.58 -5.45
CA SER A 125 4.22 15.94 -5.27
C SER A 125 3.14 17.01 -5.09
N ASP A 126 1.86 16.69 -5.34
CA ASP A 126 0.74 17.60 -5.06
C ASP A 126 0.27 17.50 -3.60
N LEU A 127 0.79 16.52 -2.83
CA LEU A 127 0.55 16.41 -1.39
C LEU A 127 1.43 17.40 -0.62
N PRO A 128 1.05 17.78 0.61
CA PRO A 128 1.93 18.56 1.47
C PRO A 128 3.25 17.85 1.73
N ASP A 129 4.37 18.59 1.66
CA ASP A 129 5.72 18.03 1.89
C ASP A 129 5.82 17.28 3.22
N ILE A 130 5.18 17.81 4.28
CA ILE A 130 5.18 17.17 5.60
C ILE A 130 4.53 15.79 5.57
N THR A 131 3.53 15.56 4.72
CA THR A 131 2.91 14.25 4.54
C THR A 131 3.89 13.28 3.90
N LEU A 132 4.64 13.70 2.88
CA LEU A 132 5.66 12.87 2.24
C LEU A 132 6.79 12.52 3.22
N GLN A 133 7.25 13.50 3.99
CA GLN A 133 8.28 13.30 5.03
C GLN A 133 7.82 12.33 6.12
N GLN A 134 6.57 12.43 6.58
CA GLN A 134 6.00 11.49 7.55
C GLN A 134 5.96 10.06 7.00
N ILE A 135 5.63 9.89 5.73
CA ILE A 135 5.59 8.58 5.08
C ILE A 135 6.99 7.98 4.96
N GLN A 136 7.97 8.76 4.48
CA GLN A 136 9.37 8.31 4.38
C GLN A 136 9.92 7.92 5.75
N HIS A 137 9.79 8.80 6.73
CA HIS A 137 10.26 8.55 8.09
C HIS A 137 9.59 7.32 8.71
N PHE A 138 8.30 7.08 8.46
CA PHE A 138 7.64 5.89 8.95
C PHE A 138 8.31 4.62 8.42
N PHE A 139 8.41 4.47 7.10
CA PHE A 139 8.97 3.26 6.51
C PHE A 139 10.45 3.07 6.81
N GLU A 140 11.22 4.16 6.91
CA GLU A 140 12.64 4.10 7.25
C GLU A 140 12.90 3.57 8.66
N HIS A 141 12.01 3.88 9.62
CA HIS A 141 12.27 3.63 11.05
C HIS A 141 11.36 2.61 11.72
N TYR A 142 10.22 2.21 11.14
CA TYR A 142 9.26 1.37 11.88
C TYR A 142 9.83 0.00 12.29
N LYS A 143 10.83 -0.51 11.56
CA LYS A 143 11.54 -1.77 11.84
C LYS A 143 12.80 -1.60 12.72
N ASP A 144 13.14 -0.41 13.22
CA ASP A 144 14.42 -0.14 13.92
C ASP A 144 14.71 -1.06 15.12
N LEU A 145 13.66 -1.56 15.77
CA LEU A 145 13.76 -2.48 16.92
C LEU A 145 13.54 -3.95 16.54
N GLU A 146 13.36 -4.26 15.26
CA GLU A 146 13.29 -5.62 14.74
C GLU A 146 14.70 -6.11 14.37
N LYS A 147 15.26 -7.02 15.17
CA LYS A 147 16.64 -7.49 15.01
C LYS A 147 16.90 -8.04 13.60
N GLY A 148 17.87 -7.45 12.91
CA GLY A 148 18.31 -7.89 11.58
C GLY A 148 17.51 -7.31 10.41
N LYS A 149 16.51 -6.47 10.69
CA LYS A 149 15.74 -5.75 9.67
C LYS A 149 16.25 -4.33 9.51
N TRP A 150 16.10 -3.79 8.30
CA TRP A 150 16.48 -2.42 7.97
C TRP A 150 15.66 -1.95 6.78
N VAL A 151 15.56 -0.64 6.60
CA VAL A 151 14.95 -0.04 5.40
C VAL A 151 15.85 1.07 4.90
N LYS A 152 15.96 1.20 3.58
CA LYS A 152 16.64 2.31 2.92
C LYS A 152 15.71 2.92 1.88
N ILE A 153 15.39 4.20 2.05
CA ILE A 153 14.64 4.95 1.04
C ILE A 153 15.54 5.25 -0.16
N LEU A 154 15.06 4.92 -1.36
CA LEU A 154 15.79 5.17 -2.61
C LEU A 154 15.36 6.48 -3.25
N ARG A 155 14.07 6.57 -3.61
CA ARG A 155 13.48 7.75 -4.28
C ARG A 155 11.96 7.69 -4.26
N TRP A 156 11.34 8.82 -4.57
CA TRP A 156 9.96 8.84 -5.03
C TRP A 156 9.87 8.53 -6.54
N GLY A 157 8.75 7.93 -6.93
CA GLY A 157 8.32 7.75 -8.30
C GLY A 157 6.95 8.37 -8.55
N GLY A 158 6.71 8.78 -9.79
CA GLY A 158 5.45 9.41 -10.20
C GLY A 158 4.30 8.43 -10.41
N PRO A 159 3.12 8.92 -10.82
CA PRO A 159 1.97 8.08 -11.13
C PRO A 159 2.27 7.00 -12.18
N ASP A 160 3.09 7.30 -13.19
CA ASP A 160 3.43 6.34 -14.25
C ASP A 160 4.29 5.18 -13.74
N ASP A 161 5.19 5.43 -12.78
CA ASP A 161 5.95 4.37 -12.10
C ASP A 161 4.98 3.44 -11.36
N ALA A 162 4.01 4.00 -10.62
CA ALA A 162 3.00 3.23 -9.90
C ALA A 162 2.10 2.42 -10.86
N HIS A 163 1.64 3.03 -11.95
CA HIS A 163 0.85 2.34 -12.97
C HIS A 163 1.60 1.15 -13.57
N LYS A 164 2.89 1.32 -13.85
CA LYS A 164 3.75 0.27 -14.39
C LYS A 164 3.86 -0.90 -13.41
N LEU A 165 4.11 -0.63 -12.13
CA LEU A 165 4.21 -1.66 -11.09
C LEU A 165 2.91 -2.46 -10.96
N ILE A 166 1.75 -1.80 -10.98
CA ILE A 166 0.45 -2.47 -10.93
C ILE A 166 0.27 -3.40 -12.13
N LEU A 167 0.54 -2.93 -13.34
CA LEU A 167 0.43 -3.73 -14.56
C LEU A 167 1.39 -4.93 -14.55
N GLN A 168 2.64 -4.72 -14.15
CA GLN A 168 3.61 -5.81 -13.99
C GLN A 168 3.17 -6.82 -12.94
N GLY A 169 2.60 -6.34 -11.83
CA GLY A 169 2.06 -7.19 -10.78
C GLY A 169 0.88 -8.04 -11.24
N MET A 170 -0.01 -7.48 -12.05
CA MET A 170 -1.09 -8.24 -12.69
C MET A 170 -0.57 -9.33 -13.62
N ASP A 171 0.42 -9.00 -14.45
CA ASP A 171 1.03 -9.95 -15.38
C ASP A 171 1.70 -11.11 -14.64
N ARG A 172 2.42 -10.82 -13.55
CA ARG A 172 3.04 -11.85 -12.69
C ARG A 172 2.00 -12.73 -12.01
N ALA A 173 0.94 -12.14 -11.43
CA ALA A 173 -0.15 -12.89 -10.81
C ALA A 173 -0.86 -13.81 -11.81
N LYS A 174 -1.09 -13.33 -13.05
CA LYS A 174 -1.72 -14.12 -14.11
C LYS A 174 -0.85 -15.31 -14.52
N LYS A 175 0.47 -15.12 -14.64
CA LYS A 175 1.42 -16.20 -14.97
C LYS A 175 1.51 -17.26 -13.88
N LYS A 176 1.44 -16.88 -12.60
CA LYS A 176 1.46 -17.83 -11.46
C LYS A 176 0.19 -18.69 -11.39
N LYS A 177 -0.94 -18.20 -11.91
CA LYS A 177 -2.22 -18.94 -11.98
C LYS A 177 -2.34 -19.86 -13.22
N ALA A 178 -1.48 -19.70 -14.23
CA ALA A 178 -1.48 -20.49 -15.47
C ALA A 178 -0.62 -21.74 -15.32
#